data_AF-A0A090YXW1-F1
#
_entry.id   AF-A0A090YXW1-F1
#
_cell.length_a   1.000
_cell.length_b   1.000
_cell.length_c   1.000
_cell.angle_alpha   90.00
_cell.angle_beta   90.00
_cell.angle_gamma   90.00
#
_symmetry.space_group_name_H-M   'P 1'
#
loop_
_entity.id
_entity.type
_entity.pdbx_description
1 polymer ?
#
loop_
_entity_poly.entity_id
_entity_poly.type
_entity_poly.pdbx_seq_one_letter_code
_entity_poly.pdbx_strand_id
1 'polypeptide(L)'
;MVVLSNIGAALFLIAIILSILCIISFFKKNGKAMKYGQPAIILFMISILMVLTAATTSDHPVIEFFAILSFILFIFFFVLAILSVIKKTGVAKKQFLITAVLFIAFVTLIGISGPSPEKTTATNKKIASNTEEKKDKEKKESDEKVRKQEDEKSQAEEQVHKQQKDEKRQAEEQARKQQEDEKRQAEEQTRKQQEDEKRQAEEQARKQQEEQQRQAAEQARKQQEEQQRQAQRQAEEQARKQQEEQKTQQTQTQPAAGNNSNTYYKNCDAVRAAGKAPLYKDQPGYSSKLDRDGDGVACER
;
A
#
# COMPACT_ATOMS: atom_id res chain seq x y z
N MET A 1 -24.21 11.36 42.89
CA MET A 1 -23.79 10.90 41.54
C MET A 1 -23.03 11.95 40.73
N VAL A 2 -23.22 13.26 40.94
CA VAL A 2 -22.50 14.32 40.20
C VAL A 2 -20.98 14.34 40.45
N VAL A 3 -20.52 14.01 41.66
CA VAL A 3 -19.10 14.07 42.04
C VAL A 3 -18.26 12.97 41.36
N LEU A 4 -18.80 11.77 41.15
CA LEU A 4 -18.10 10.70 40.42
C LEU A 4 -17.92 11.02 38.93
N SER A 5 -18.87 11.73 38.32
CA SER A 5 -18.78 12.16 36.91
C SER A 5 -17.63 13.14 36.68
N ASN A 6 -17.44 14.10 37.60
CA ASN A 6 -16.33 15.06 37.52
C ASN A 6 -14.96 14.43 37.72
N ILE A 7 -14.86 13.40 38.57
CA ILE A 7 -13.61 12.65 38.76
C ILE A 7 -13.27 11.85 37.51
N GLY A 8 -14.26 11.22 36.87
CA GLY A 8 -14.08 10.52 35.59
C GLY A 8 -13.61 11.46 34.48
N ALA A 9 -14.24 12.64 34.35
CA ALA A 9 -13.83 13.67 33.40
C ALA A 9 -12.41 14.20 33.68
N ALA A 10 -12.08 14.43 34.94
CA ALA A 10 -10.74 14.87 35.34
C ALA A 10 -9.66 13.82 35.03
N LEU A 11 -9.91 12.54 35.34
CA LEU A 11 -8.99 11.45 35.03
C LEU A 11 -8.82 11.25 33.52
N PHE A 12 -9.87 11.45 32.74
CA PHE A 12 -9.83 11.39 31.28
C PHE A 12 -8.99 12.54 30.69
N LEU A 13 -9.18 13.77 31.18
CA LEU A 13 -8.36 14.92 30.79
C LEU A 13 -6.89 14.73 31.17
N ILE A 14 -6.61 14.19 32.36
CA ILE A 14 -5.24 13.88 32.80
C ILE A 14 -4.61 12.83 31.87
N ALA A 15 -5.34 11.77 31.51
CA ALA A 15 -4.85 10.76 30.57
C ALA A 15 -4.55 11.35 29.18
N ILE A 16 -5.39 12.27 28.69
CA ILE A 16 -5.16 12.99 27.43
C ILE A 16 -3.91 13.87 27.53
N ILE A 17 -3.75 14.64 28.60
CA ILE A 17 -2.57 15.49 28.82
C ILE A 17 -1.29 14.64 28.85
N LEU A 18 -1.31 13.49 29.55
CA LEU A 18 -0.17 12.57 29.59
C LEU A 18 0.15 11.97 28.22
N SER A 19 -0.87 11.61 27.43
CA SER A 19 -0.70 11.14 26.06
C SER A 19 -0.04 12.22 25.17
N ILE A 20 -0.50 13.47 25.29
CA ILE A 20 0.08 14.63 24.58
C ILE A 20 1.55 14.84 24.98
N LEU A 21 1.87 14.79 26.27
CA LEU A 21 3.25 14.93 26.75
C LEU A 21 4.17 13.80 26.27
N CYS A 22 3.65 12.57 26.17
CA CYS A 22 4.35 11.44 25.58
C CYS A 22 4.65 11.68 24.09
N ILE A 23 3.68 12.18 23.33
CA ILE A 23 3.83 12.50 21.91
C ILE A 23 4.84 13.64 21.73
N ILE A 24 4.75 14.72 22.51
CA ILE A 24 5.70 15.83 22.49
C ILE A 24 7.12 15.34 22.84
N SER A 25 7.26 14.49 23.86
CA SER A 25 8.56 13.92 24.24
C SER A 25 9.15 13.03 23.15
N PHE A 26 8.31 12.31 22.41
CA PHE A 26 8.72 11.50 21.27
C PHE A 26 9.20 12.36 20.09
N PHE A 27 8.50 13.44 19.77
CA PHE A 27 8.92 14.37 18.73
C PHE A 27 10.15 15.20 19.13
N LYS A 28 10.26 15.58 20.40
CA LYS A 28 11.42 16.29 20.97
C LYS A 28 12.68 15.42 20.96
N LYS A 29 12.55 14.10 21.21
CA LYS A 29 13.66 13.14 21.19
C LYS A 29 14.18 12.83 19.78
N ASN A 30 13.34 13.00 18.75
CA ASN A 30 13.67 12.65 17.37
C ASN A 30 14.24 13.80 16.52
N GLY A 31 14.41 15.01 17.09
CA GLY A 31 15.29 16.09 16.57
C GLY A 31 15.03 16.63 15.15
N LYS A 32 14.06 16.09 14.42
CA LYS A 32 13.77 16.46 13.02
C LYS A 32 12.25 16.52 12.81
N ALA A 33 11.61 17.55 13.35
CA ALA A 33 10.20 17.80 13.12
C ALA A 33 9.86 19.30 13.17
N MET A 34 10.51 20.10 12.32
CA MET A 34 10.10 21.48 12.06
C MET A 34 9.66 21.57 10.60
N LYS A 35 8.38 21.28 10.33
CA LYS A 35 7.54 21.86 9.24
C LYS A 35 6.19 21.17 9.04
N TYR A 36 6.02 19.89 9.40
CA TYR A 36 4.76 19.15 9.16
C TYR A 36 4.07 18.56 10.41
N GLY A 37 4.76 18.42 11.55
CA GLY A 37 4.16 17.85 12.77
C GLY A 37 3.24 18.82 13.52
N GLN A 38 3.59 20.11 13.54
CA GLN A 38 2.84 21.14 14.24
C GLN A 38 1.41 21.37 13.67
N PRO A 39 1.19 21.47 12.34
CA PRO A 39 -0.16 21.59 11.80
C PRO A 39 -1.01 20.32 12.01
N ALA A 40 -0.42 19.12 11.98
CA ALA A 40 -1.15 17.88 12.24
C ALA A 40 -1.67 17.80 13.69
N ILE A 41 -0.89 18.29 14.65
CA ILE A 41 -1.29 18.35 16.07
C ILE A 41 -2.38 19.42 16.26
N ILE A 42 -2.29 20.57 15.59
CA ILE A 42 -3.32 21.62 15.67
C ILE A 42 -4.64 21.15 15.04
N LEU A 43 -4.60 20.45 13.91
CA LEU A 43 -5.79 19.85 13.30
C LEU A 43 -6.41 18.76 14.19
N PHE A 44 -5.57 17.98 14.88
CA PHE A 44 -6.01 17.00 15.87
C PHE A 44 -6.68 17.66 17.08
N MET A 45 -6.13 18.78 17.56
CA MET A 45 -6.74 19.59 18.63
C MET A 45 -8.10 20.15 18.23
N ILE A 46 -8.23 20.66 17.00
CA ILE A 46 -9.49 21.22 16.49
C ILE A 46 -10.54 20.10 16.33
N SER A 47 -10.15 18.93 15.84
CA SER A 47 -11.04 17.77 15.70
C SER A 47 -11.55 17.29 17.07
N ILE A 48 -10.67 17.18 18.06
CA ILE A 48 -11.04 16.76 19.42
C ILE A 48 -11.89 17.82 20.12
N LEU A 49 -11.54 19.10 19.98
CA LEU A 49 -12.34 20.19 20.54
C LEU A 49 -13.75 20.19 19.94
N MET A 50 -13.88 19.95 18.64
CA MET A 50 -15.20 19.79 18.00
C MET A 50 -15.99 18.60 18.54
N VAL A 51 -15.34 17.46 18.80
CA VAL A 51 -15.99 16.28 19.40
C VAL A 51 -16.42 16.56 20.85
N LEU A 52 -15.61 17.27 21.64
CA LEU A 52 -15.99 17.66 23.00
C LEU A 52 -17.14 18.67 23.03
N THR A 53 -17.16 19.64 22.10
CA THR A 53 -18.26 20.61 22.01
C THR A 53 -19.55 20.01 21.47
N ALA A 54 -19.47 18.95 20.66
CA ALA A 54 -20.63 18.25 20.12
C ALA A 54 -21.29 17.27 21.14
N ALA A 55 -20.56 16.88 22.20
CA ALA A 55 -21.09 16.01 23.25
C ALA A 55 -22.03 16.73 24.23
N THR A 56 -22.19 18.04 24.12
CA THR A 56 -23.15 18.81 24.91
C THR A 56 -24.21 19.39 23.97
N THR A 57 -25.42 18.83 24.04
CA THR A 57 -26.65 19.21 23.31
C THR A 57 -26.82 18.59 21.92
N SER A 58 -27.21 17.31 21.86
CA SER A 58 -28.36 16.86 21.06
C SER A 58 -28.46 15.33 21.03
N ASP A 59 -29.66 14.80 21.28
CA ASP A 59 -30.04 13.41 21.03
C ASP A 59 -30.16 13.12 19.53
N HIS A 60 -29.18 13.57 18.73
CA HIS A 60 -29.18 13.36 17.29
C HIS A 60 -28.39 12.08 16.95
N PRO A 61 -29.04 11.00 16.52
CA PRO A 61 -28.41 9.70 16.27
C PRO A 61 -27.32 9.77 15.19
N VAL A 62 -27.37 10.81 14.36
CA VAL A 62 -26.38 11.09 13.31
C VAL A 62 -25.03 11.52 13.92
N ILE A 63 -25.04 12.33 14.97
CA ILE A 63 -23.81 12.83 15.62
C ILE A 63 -23.13 11.68 16.37
N GLU A 64 -23.91 10.81 17.01
CA GLU A 64 -23.41 9.59 17.65
C GLU A 64 -22.77 8.64 16.63
N PHE A 65 -23.39 8.46 15.45
CA PHE A 65 -22.81 7.68 14.37
C PHE A 65 -21.46 8.25 13.89
N PHE A 66 -21.35 9.57 13.71
CA PHE A 66 -20.09 10.21 13.33
C PHE A 66 -19.04 10.15 14.43
N ALA A 67 -19.43 10.22 15.70
CA ALA A 67 -18.51 10.04 16.83
C ALA A 67 -17.96 8.60 16.90
N ILE A 68 -18.82 7.59 16.70
CA ILE A 68 -18.42 6.18 16.65
C ILE A 68 -17.53 5.91 15.44
N LEU A 69 -17.89 6.42 14.26
CA LEU A 69 -17.10 6.27 13.03
C LEU A 69 -15.71 6.92 13.20
N SER A 70 -15.66 8.13 13.78
CA SER A 70 -14.42 8.82 14.10
C SER A 70 -13.55 8.02 15.08
N PHE A 71 -14.16 7.41 16.10
CA PHE A 71 -13.47 6.55 17.05
C PHE A 71 -12.90 5.28 16.39
N ILE A 72 -13.66 4.63 15.50
CA ILE A 72 -13.18 3.46 14.75
C ILE A 72 -11.98 3.82 13.86
N LEU A 73 -12.07 4.95 13.15
CA LEU A 73 -10.95 5.45 12.33
C LEU A 73 -9.72 5.78 13.20
N PHE A 74 -9.93 6.35 14.38
CA PHE A 74 -8.85 6.60 15.34
C PHE A 74 -8.15 5.32 15.78
N ILE A 75 -8.91 4.26 16.12
CA ILE A 75 -8.35 2.94 16.46
C ILE A 75 -7.55 2.38 15.28
N PHE A 76 -8.06 2.50 14.05
CA PHE A 76 -7.36 2.06 12.85
C PHE A 76 -6.01 2.77 12.67
N PHE A 77 -5.96 4.10 12.76
CA PHE A 77 -4.72 4.86 12.66
C PHE A 77 -3.77 4.60 13.83
N PHE A 78 -4.29 4.38 15.04
CA PHE A 78 -3.50 4.02 16.21
C PHE A 78 -2.83 2.65 16.04
N VAL A 79 -3.55 1.66 15.51
CA VAL A 79 -3.00 0.34 15.15
C VAL A 79 -1.93 0.48 14.06
N LEU A 80 -2.15 1.30 13.03
CA LEU A 80 -1.12 1.57 12.01
C LEU A 80 0.12 2.25 12.58
N ALA A 81 -0.05 3.20 13.49
CA ALA A 81 1.07 3.85 14.19
C ALA A 81 1.85 2.84 15.04
N ILE A 82 1.14 1.95 15.75
CA ILE A 82 1.74 0.83 16.49
C ILE A 82 2.51 -0.09 15.55
N LEU A 83 1.92 -0.52 14.44
CA LEU A 83 2.58 -1.40 13.45
C LEU A 83 3.81 -0.74 12.83
N SER A 84 3.77 0.58 12.60
CA SER A 84 4.90 1.36 12.10
C SER A 84 6.06 1.42 13.12
N VAL A 85 5.74 1.50 14.43
CA VAL A 85 6.73 1.42 15.52
C VAL A 85 7.29 0.00 15.67
N ILE A 86 6.46 -1.04 15.51
CA ILE A 86 6.87 -2.46 15.52
C ILE A 86 7.86 -2.75 14.39
N LYS A 87 7.62 -2.24 13.17
CA LYS A 87 8.55 -2.42 12.04
C LYS A 87 9.90 -1.71 12.24
N LYS A 88 10.02 -0.79 13.21
CA LYS A 88 11.19 0.08 13.36
C LYS A 88 12.00 -0.15 14.64
N THR A 89 11.45 -0.82 15.65
CA THR A 89 12.12 -1.00 16.96
C THR A 89 11.99 -2.44 17.46
N GLY A 90 13.06 -3.24 17.31
CA GLY A 90 13.14 -4.66 17.67
C GLY A 90 13.13 -4.99 19.18
N VAL A 91 12.42 -4.20 20.00
CA VAL A 91 12.31 -4.36 21.46
C VAL A 91 10.84 -4.23 21.87
N ALA A 92 10.01 -5.17 21.42
CA ALA A 92 8.56 -5.00 21.40
C ALA A 92 7.75 -6.17 21.99
N LYS A 93 8.22 -6.83 23.06
CA LYS A 93 7.42 -7.92 23.71
C LYS A 93 6.86 -7.57 25.09
N LYS A 94 7.58 -6.83 25.94
CA LYS A 94 7.13 -6.58 27.33
C LYS A 94 6.23 -5.35 27.50
N GLN A 95 6.43 -4.28 26.72
CA GLN A 95 5.61 -3.06 26.81
C GLN A 95 4.27 -3.18 26.07
N PHE A 96 4.19 -4.05 25.05
CA PHE A 96 2.96 -4.28 24.28
C PHE A 96 1.92 -5.13 25.02
N LEU A 97 2.38 -6.11 25.82
CA LEU A 97 1.48 -6.91 26.65
C LEU A 97 0.76 -6.02 27.69
N ILE A 98 1.47 -5.06 28.28
CA ILE A 98 0.92 -4.16 29.30
C ILE A 98 -0.14 -3.23 28.69
N THR A 99 0.13 -2.62 27.53
CA THR A 99 -0.83 -1.74 26.86
C THR A 99 -2.06 -2.49 26.33
N ALA A 100 -1.88 -3.69 25.79
CA ALA A 100 -2.99 -4.52 25.32
C ALA A 100 -3.88 -5.00 26.49
N VAL A 101 -3.28 -5.42 27.60
CA VAL A 101 -4.00 -5.82 28.81
C VAL A 101 -4.75 -4.64 29.43
N LEU A 102 -4.14 -3.44 29.48
CA LEU A 102 -4.80 -2.24 29.97
C LEU A 102 -5.97 -1.81 29.07
N PHE A 103 -5.85 -1.95 27.76
CA PHE A 103 -6.92 -1.64 26.82
C PHE A 103 -8.11 -2.61 26.94
N ILE A 104 -7.83 -3.92 27.05
CA ILE A 104 -8.87 -4.94 27.28
C ILE A 104 -9.57 -4.68 28.62
N ALA A 105 -8.82 -4.37 29.68
CA ALA A 105 -9.40 -4.02 30.98
C ALA A 105 -10.33 -2.80 30.90
N PHE A 106 -9.94 -1.78 30.12
CA PHE A 106 -10.74 -0.58 29.91
C PHE A 106 -12.04 -0.87 29.15
N VAL A 107 -11.98 -1.70 28.11
CA VAL A 107 -13.17 -2.11 27.34
C VAL A 107 -14.12 -2.97 28.18
N THR A 108 -13.59 -3.88 29.01
CA THR A 108 -14.43 -4.70 29.91
C THR A 108 -15.13 -3.87 30.99
N LEU A 109 -14.55 -2.76 31.43
CA LEU A 109 -15.14 -1.91 32.46
C LEU A 109 -16.32 -1.07 31.93
N ILE A 110 -16.34 -0.77 30.63
CA ILE A 110 -17.42 -0.02 29.98
C ILE A 110 -18.64 -0.93 29.72
N GLY A 111 -18.45 -2.23 29.55
CA GLY A 111 -19.52 -3.18 29.19
C GLY A 111 -20.49 -3.60 30.30
N ILE A 112 -20.26 -3.26 31.57
CA ILE A 112 -21.07 -3.74 32.72
C ILE A 112 -22.23 -2.79 33.07
N SER A 113 -22.35 -1.63 32.41
CA SER A 113 -23.39 -0.64 32.73
C SER A 113 -24.66 -0.75 31.87
N GLY A 114 -25.20 -1.96 31.71
CA GLY A 114 -26.47 -2.21 31.01
C GLY A 114 -27.59 -2.65 31.98
N PRO A 115 -28.81 -2.07 31.93
CA PRO A 115 -29.87 -2.37 32.88
C PRO A 115 -30.54 -3.73 32.60
N SER A 116 -30.65 -4.54 33.64
CA SER A 116 -31.26 -5.88 33.67
C SER A 116 -32.81 -5.82 33.65
N PRO A 117 -33.52 -6.66 32.87
CA PRO A 117 -34.98 -6.75 32.92
C PRO A 117 -35.45 -7.79 33.95
N GLU A 118 -36.10 -7.34 35.03
CA GLU A 118 -36.85 -8.21 35.94
C GLU A 118 -38.16 -8.70 35.30
N LYS A 119 -38.39 -10.02 35.33
CA LYS A 119 -39.66 -10.64 34.98
C LYS A 119 -40.31 -11.18 36.26
N THR A 120 -41.31 -10.45 36.76
CA THR A 120 -42.14 -10.84 37.90
C THR A 120 -43.07 -12.00 37.52
N THR A 121 -42.98 -13.11 38.25
CA THR A 121 -44.01 -14.16 38.32
C THR A 121 -44.25 -14.47 39.79
N ALA A 122 -45.48 -14.28 40.28
CA ALA A 122 -45.91 -14.88 41.54
C ALA A 122 -47.43 -15.07 41.56
N THR A 123 -47.81 -16.35 41.55
CA THR A 123 -49.14 -16.91 41.70
C THR A 123 -49.69 -16.69 43.11
N ASN A 124 -50.99 -16.42 43.15
CA ASN A 124 -51.84 -16.19 44.31
C ASN A 124 -52.08 -17.47 45.15
N LYS A 125 -52.01 -17.39 46.49
CA LYS A 125 -52.60 -18.40 47.41
C LYS A 125 -52.92 -17.82 48.79
N LYS A 126 -54.14 -18.18 49.26
CA LYS A 126 -54.57 -18.56 50.64
C LYS A 126 -55.55 -17.59 51.35
N ILE A 127 -56.87 -17.89 51.36
CA ILE A 127 -57.77 -18.52 52.40
C ILE A 127 -58.19 -17.63 53.58
N ALA A 128 -59.52 -17.55 53.85
CA ALA A 128 -60.16 -17.64 55.19
C ALA A 128 -61.69 -17.89 55.08
N SER A 129 -62.18 -19.06 55.54
CA SER A 129 -63.15 -19.33 56.66
C SER A 129 -64.62 -18.91 56.43
N ASN A 130 -65.70 -19.68 56.68
CA ASN A 130 -66.15 -20.50 57.84
C ASN A 130 -67.22 -21.54 57.38
N THR A 131 -67.27 -22.80 57.88
CA THR A 131 -68.11 -23.37 58.99
C THR A 131 -69.63 -23.33 58.67
N GLU A 132 -70.46 -24.38 58.68
CA GLU A 132 -70.63 -25.57 59.53
C GLU A 132 -71.69 -26.54 58.90
N GLU A 133 -71.66 -27.85 59.25
CA GLU A 133 -72.73 -28.90 59.29
C GLU A 133 -73.90 -28.91 58.25
N LYS A 134 -74.37 -30.02 57.64
CA LYS A 134 -74.77 -31.32 58.24
C LYS A 134 -75.23 -32.35 57.17
N LYS A 135 -74.97 -33.65 57.44
CA LYS A 135 -75.81 -34.86 57.20
C LYS A 135 -76.09 -35.42 55.78
N ASP A 136 -75.42 -36.55 55.50
CA ASP A 136 -75.87 -37.81 54.90
C ASP A 136 -77.05 -37.84 53.91
N LYS A 137 -76.72 -38.07 52.62
CA LYS A 137 -77.27 -39.13 51.73
C LYS A 137 -76.86 -38.89 50.26
N GLU A 138 -75.58 -39.07 49.90
CA GLU A 138 -75.17 -39.16 48.48
C GLU A 138 -73.73 -39.67 48.29
N LYS A 139 -73.29 -40.64 49.08
CA LYS A 139 -71.88 -41.10 49.11
C LYS A 139 -71.57 -42.27 48.16
N LYS A 140 -72.27 -42.37 47.02
CA LYS A 140 -71.90 -43.29 45.93
C LYS A 140 -71.99 -42.69 44.51
N GLU A 141 -72.51 -41.48 44.36
CA GLU A 141 -72.59 -40.80 43.05
C GLU A 141 -71.58 -39.64 42.92
N SER A 142 -71.06 -39.15 44.05
CA SER A 142 -70.04 -38.08 44.12
C SER A 142 -68.60 -38.61 43.92
N ASP A 143 -68.25 -39.79 44.43
CA ASP A 143 -66.92 -40.40 44.22
C ASP A 143 -66.71 -40.91 42.78
N GLU A 144 -67.76 -41.32 42.07
CA GLU A 144 -67.67 -41.73 40.65
C GLU A 144 -67.53 -40.52 39.72
N LYS A 145 -68.21 -39.41 40.01
CA LYS A 145 -68.06 -38.14 39.27
C LYS A 145 -66.68 -37.52 39.46
N VAL A 146 -66.12 -37.57 40.67
CA VAL A 146 -64.77 -37.07 40.94
C VAL A 146 -63.72 -37.94 40.24
N ARG A 147 -63.86 -39.28 40.26
CA ARG A 147 -62.96 -40.19 39.50
C ARG A 147 -63.04 -39.97 37.99
N LYS A 148 -64.24 -39.81 37.42
CA LYS A 148 -64.40 -39.49 35.98
C LYS A 148 -63.76 -38.15 35.61
N GLN A 149 -63.90 -37.13 36.44
CA GLN A 149 -63.24 -35.83 36.22
C GLN A 149 -61.71 -35.91 36.35
N GLU A 150 -61.19 -36.73 37.25
CA GLU A 150 -59.75 -36.93 37.44
C GLU A 150 -59.13 -37.73 36.29
N ASP A 151 -59.84 -38.76 35.79
CA ASP A 151 -59.46 -39.54 34.62
C ASP A 151 -59.52 -38.70 33.32
N GLU A 152 -60.56 -37.88 33.12
CA GLU A 152 -60.64 -36.93 32.00
C GLU A 152 -59.54 -35.86 32.06
N LYS A 153 -59.23 -35.36 33.26
CA LYS A 153 -58.13 -34.40 33.47
C LYS A 153 -56.77 -35.03 33.18
N SER A 154 -56.56 -36.29 33.57
CA SER A 154 -55.36 -37.07 33.27
C SER A 154 -55.20 -37.28 31.75
N GLN A 155 -56.28 -37.66 31.05
CA GLN A 155 -56.26 -37.81 29.59
C GLN A 155 -56.04 -36.49 28.85
N ALA A 156 -56.61 -35.39 29.35
CA ALA A 156 -56.38 -34.05 28.81
C ALA A 156 -54.93 -33.59 29.03
N GLU A 157 -54.35 -33.82 30.21
CA GLU A 157 -52.93 -33.53 30.50
C GLU A 157 -51.98 -34.37 29.62
N GLU A 158 -52.29 -35.63 29.37
CA GLU A 158 -51.52 -36.49 28.46
C GLU A 158 -51.59 -36.01 27.01
N GLN A 159 -52.78 -35.60 26.52
CA GLN A 159 -52.94 -35.01 25.20
C GLN A 159 -52.15 -33.71 25.05
N VAL A 160 -52.24 -32.80 26.03
CA VAL A 160 -51.49 -31.54 26.03
C VAL A 160 -49.98 -31.81 26.04
N HIS A 161 -49.49 -32.75 26.85
CA HIS A 161 -48.08 -33.12 26.88
C HIS A 161 -47.61 -33.71 25.54
N LYS A 162 -48.43 -34.55 24.90
CA LYS A 162 -48.13 -35.13 23.59
C LYS A 162 -48.08 -34.05 22.50
N GLN A 163 -49.03 -33.12 22.51
CA GLN A 163 -49.12 -32.00 21.57
C GLN A 163 -47.94 -31.03 21.73
N GLN A 164 -47.57 -30.68 22.97
CA GLN A 164 -46.37 -29.88 23.27
C GLN A 164 -45.07 -30.58 22.82
N LYS A 165 -45.00 -31.91 22.95
CA LYS A 165 -43.84 -32.69 22.49
C LYS A 165 -43.72 -32.69 20.97
N ASP A 166 -44.83 -32.80 20.25
CA ASP A 166 -44.85 -32.76 18.78
C ASP A 166 -44.54 -31.35 18.26
N GLU A 167 -45.09 -30.30 18.86
CA GLU A 167 -44.73 -28.90 18.57
C GLU A 167 -43.25 -28.62 18.81
N LYS A 168 -42.69 -29.10 19.94
CA LYS A 168 -41.27 -28.98 20.24
C LYS A 168 -40.40 -29.67 19.17
N ARG A 169 -40.79 -30.87 18.71
CA ARG A 169 -40.08 -31.59 17.64
C ARG A 169 -40.14 -30.83 16.31
N GLN A 170 -41.29 -30.28 15.96
CA GLN A 170 -41.45 -29.46 14.75
C GLN A 170 -40.61 -28.18 14.81
N ALA A 171 -40.60 -27.49 15.95
CA ALA A 171 -39.79 -26.30 16.17
C ALA A 171 -38.29 -26.61 16.09
N GLU A 172 -37.83 -27.72 16.68
CA GLU A 172 -36.43 -28.16 16.61
C GLU A 172 -36.02 -28.56 15.17
N GLU A 173 -36.90 -29.22 14.42
CA GLU A 173 -36.65 -29.55 13.01
C GLU A 173 -36.59 -28.29 12.13
N GLN A 174 -37.49 -27.33 12.34
CA GLN A 174 -37.45 -26.04 11.63
C GLN A 174 -36.19 -25.25 11.96
N ALA A 175 -35.80 -25.18 13.23
CA ALA A 175 -34.56 -24.52 13.66
C ALA A 175 -33.33 -25.18 13.02
N ARG A 176 -33.29 -26.52 12.95
CA ARG A 176 -32.20 -27.25 12.30
C ARG A 176 -32.14 -27.00 10.79
N LYS A 177 -33.28 -26.94 10.10
CA LYS A 177 -33.34 -26.59 8.66
C LYS A 177 -32.85 -25.16 8.42
N GLN A 178 -33.31 -24.20 9.22
CA GLN A 178 -32.86 -22.80 9.14
C GLN A 178 -31.35 -22.68 9.36
N GLN A 179 -30.79 -23.36 10.37
CA GLN A 179 -29.35 -23.38 10.61
C GLN A 179 -28.57 -24.02 9.46
N GLU A 180 -29.10 -25.08 8.84
CA GLU A 180 -28.45 -25.74 7.70
C GLU A 180 -28.45 -24.83 6.46
N ASP A 181 -29.55 -24.15 6.17
CA ASP A 181 -29.66 -23.21 5.06
C ASP A 181 -28.75 -21.99 5.28
N GLU A 182 -28.69 -21.46 6.50
CA GLU A 182 -27.78 -20.35 6.85
C GLU A 182 -26.31 -20.77 6.71
N LYS A 183 -25.95 -21.99 7.16
CA LYS A 183 -24.61 -22.54 6.97
C LYS A 183 -24.26 -22.70 5.49
N ARG A 184 -25.20 -23.20 4.67
CA ARG A 184 -25.00 -23.32 3.21
C ARG A 184 -24.80 -21.95 2.55
N GLN A 185 -25.58 -20.95 2.94
CA GLN A 185 -25.41 -19.57 2.44
C GLN A 185 -24.08 -18.97 2.86
N ALA A 186 -23.66 -19.16 4.12
CA ALA A 186 -22.37 -18.69 4.61
C ALA A 186 -21.19 -19.37 3.90
N GLU A 187 -21.26 -20.68 3.67
CA GLU A 187 -20.25 -21.43 2.90
C GLU A 187 -20.21 -20.96 1.43
N GLU A 188 -21.36 -20.73 0.80
CA GLU A 188 -21.43 -20.23 -0.58
C GLU A 188 -20.85 -18.81 -0.69
N GLN A 189 -21.18 -17.91 0.25
CA GLN A 189 -20.61 -16.57 0.31
C GLN A 189 -19.10 -16.61 0.50
N THR A 190 -18.61 -17.46 1.42
CA THR A 190 -17.18 -17.63 1.66
C THR A 190 -16.48 -18.14 0.41
N ARG A 191 -17.06 -19.13 -0.29
CA ARG A 191 -16.52 -19.67 -1.53
C ARG A 191 -16.47 -18.61 -2.64
N LYS A 192 -17.52 -17.78 -2.79
CA LYS A 192 -17.54 -16.67 -3.75
C LYS A 192 -16.46 -15.63 -3.43
N GLN A 193 -16.32 -15.25 -2.16
CA GLN A 193 -15.28 -14.32 -1.71
C GLN A 193 -13.88 -14.88 -1.99
N GLN A 194 -13.64 -16.16 -1.68
CA GLN A 194 -12.36 -16.81 -1.97
C GLN A 194 -12.07 -16.90 -3.48
N GLU A 195 -13.09 -17.15 -4.30
CA GLU A 195 -12.94 -17.19 -5.76
C GLU A 195 -12.62 -15.80 -6.32
N ASP A 196 -13.30 -14.75 -5.85
CA ASP A 196 -13.03 -13.37 -6.26
C ASP A 196 -11.64 -12.90 -5.80
N GLU A 197 -11.23 -13.22 -4.57
CA GLU A 197 -9.89 -12.91 -4.06
C GLU A 197 -8.81 -13.64 -4.88
N LYS A 198 -9.04 -14.92 -5.22
CA LYS A 198 -8.13 -15.69 -6.08
C LYS A 198 -8.04 -15.08 -7.47
N ARG A 199 -9.17 -14.67 -8.07
CA ARG A 199 -9.19 -14.01 -9.39
C ARG A 199 -8.43 -12.68 -9.35
N GLN A 200 -8.62 -11.88 -8.30
CA GLN A 200 -7.88 -10.63 -8.12
C GLN A 200 -6.38 -10.87 -7.94
N ALA A 201 -5.99 -11.87 -7.15
CA ALA A 201 -4.60 -12.24 -6.95
C ALA A 201 -3.94 -12.74 -8.24
N GLU A 202 -4.65 -13.56 -9.03
CA GLU A 202 -4.18 -14.05 -10.33
C GLU A 202 -4.05 -12.91 -11.35
N GLU A 203 -5.02 -12.00 -11.39
CA GLU A 203 -4.96 -10.82 -12.27
C GLU A 203 -3.79 -9.89 -11.89
N GLN A 204 -3.57 -9.66 -10.59
CA GLN A 204 -2.43 -8.88 -10.11
C GLN A 204 -1.10 -9.56 -10.45
N ALA A 205 -0.99 -10.87 -10.25
CA ALA A 205 0.20 -11.63 -10.61
C ALA A 205 0.48 -11.57 -12.12
N ARG A 206 -0.56 -11.70 -12.95
CA ARG A 206 -0.44 -11.57 -14.41
C ARG A 206 0.01 -10.18 -14.84
N LYS A 207 -0.55 -9.12 -14.24
CA LYS A 207 -0.14 -7.72 -14.51
C LYS A 207 1.32 -7.48 -14.12
N GLN A 208 1.75 -7.96 -12.96
CA GLN A 208 3.15 -7.86 -12.51
C GLN A 208 4.10 -8.63 -13.44
N GLN A 209 3.71 -9.83 -13.86
CA GLN A 209 4.49 -10.64 -14.80
C GLN A 209 4.59 -9.97 -16.17
N GLU A 210 3.51 -9.38 -16.69
CA GLU A 210 3.52 -8.64 -17.96
C GLU A 210 4.42 -7.40 -17.86
N GLU A 211 4.34 -6.64 -16.76
CA GLU A 211 5.20 -5.47 -16.55
C GLU A 211 6.68 -5.87 -16.45
N GLN A 212 6.99 -6.94 -15.73
CA GLN A 212 8.36 -7.46 -15.64
C GLN A 212 8.89 -7.94 -17.00
N GLN A 213 8.05 -8.59 -17.81
CA GLN A 213 8.42 -8.98 -19.17
C GLN A 213 8.64 -7.77 -20.08
N ARG A 214 7.80 -6.73 -19.99
CA ARG A 214 7.98 -5.48 -20.73
C ARG A 214 9.29 -4.80 -20.35
N GLN A 215 9.59 -4.70 -19.06
CA GLN A 215 10.85 -4.12 -18.56
C GLN A 215 12.06 -4.94 -19.03
N ALA A 216 12.00 -6.28 -18.97
CA ALA A 216 13.07 -7.15 -19.45
C ALA A 216 13.28 -7.03 -20.96
N ALA A 217 12.19 -6.97 -21.75
CA ALA A 217 12.25 -6.76 -23.19
C ALA A 217 12.82 -5.38 -23.56
N GLU A 218 12.44 -4.32 -22.83
CA GLU A 218 12.99 -2.98 -23.03
C GLU A 218 14.49 -2.93 -22.69
N GLN A 219 14.91 -3.56 -21.60
CA GLN A 219 16.32 -3.67 -21.23
C GLN A 219 17.11 -4.45 -22.30
N ALA A 220 16.59 -5.57 -22.79
CA ALA A 220 17.23 -6.35 -23.85
C ALA A 220 17.36 -5.53 -25.14
N ARG A 221 16.33 -4.77 -25.52
CA ARG A 221 16.37 -3.88 -26.69
C ARG A 221 17.41 -2.77 -26.53
N LYS A 222 17.49 -2.14 -25.34
CA LYS A 222 18.51 -1.12 -25.04
C LYS A 222 19.93 -1.70 -25.12
N GLN A 223 20.15 -2.89 -24.57
CA GLN A 223 21.44 -3.58 -24.66
C GLN A 223 21.81 -3.92 -26.10
N GLN A 224 20.86 -4.40 -26.90
CA GLN A 224 21.08 -4.66 -28.32
C GLN A 224 21.41 -3.39 -29.10
N GLU A 225 20.68 -2.29 -28.88
CA GLU A 225 20.97 -1.00 -29.52
C GLU A 225 22.35 -0.47 -29.13
N GLU A 226 22.73 -0.60 -27.86
CA GLU A 226 24.07 -0.18 -27.40
C GLU A 226 25.18 -1.05 -27.98
N GLN A 227 24.99 -2.37 -28.07
CA GLN A 227 25.92 -3.28 -28.75
C GLN A 227 26.06 -2.94 -30.24
N GLN A 228 24.95 -2.65 -30.93
CA GLN A 228 24.99 -2.21 -32.33
C GLN A 228 25.73 -0.88 -32.49
N ARG A 229 25.47 0.11 -31.62
CA ARG A 229 26.20 1.39 -31.63
C ARG A 229 27.70 1.19 -31.37
N GLN A 230 28.07 0.29 -30.45
CA GLN A 230 29.47 -0.03 -30.18
C GLN A 230 30.13 -0.70 -31.38
N ALA A 231 29.47 -1.69 -31.99
CA ALA A 231 29.97 -2.35 -33.21
C ALA A 231 30.14 -1.36 -34.37
N GLN A 232 29.19 -0.43 -34.55
CA GLN A 232 29.28 0.61 -35.57
C GLN A 232 30.46 1.56 -35.32
N ARG A 233 30.67 2.01 -34.06
CA ARG A 233 31.84 2.83 -33.69
C ARG A 233 33.16 2.10 -33.95
N GLN A 234 33.24 0.81 -33.62
CA GLN A 234 34.43 0.01 -33.88
C GLN A 234 34.71 -0.15 -35.38
N ALA A 235 33.67 -0.38 -36.19
CA ALA A 235 33.80 -0.46 -37.64
C ALA A 235 34.25 0.88 -38.25
N GLU A 236 33.70 2.00 -37.77
CA GLU A 236 34.11 3.34 -38.20
C GLU A 236 35.56 3.65 -37.81
N GLU A 237 35.97 3.29 -36.59
CA GLU A 237 37.36 3.47 -36.13
C GLU A 237 38.34 2.63 -36.97
N GLN A 238 37.98 1.39 -37.29
CA GLN A 238 38.77 0.53 -38.17
C GLN A 238 38.89 1.11 -39.59
N ALA A 239 37.77 1.59 -40.16
CA ALA A 239 37.79 2.24 -41.47
C ALA A 239 38.67 3.50 -41.47
N ARG A 240 38.62 4.30 -40.39
CA ARG A 240 39.48 5.49 -40.24
C ARG A 240 40.97 5.12 -40.18
N LYS A 241 41.34 4.07 -39.44
CA LYS A 241 42.73 3.57 -39.37
C LYS A 241 43.23 3.10 -40.74
N GLN A 242 42.41 2.37 -41.49
CA GLN A 242 42.77 1.92 -42.85
C GLN A 242 42.97 3.08 -43.82
N GLN A 243 42.12 4.11 -43.76
CA GLN A 243 42.30 5.33 -44.56
C GLN A 243 43.59 6.08 -44.20
N GLU A 244 43.94 6.13 -42.90
CA GLU A 244 45.17 6.78 -42.43
C GLU A 244 46.44 6.01 -42.88
N GLU A 245 46.42 4.68 -42.84
CA GLU A 245 47.50 3.84 -43.38
C GLU A 245 47.68 4.03 -44.89
N GLN A 246 46.58 4.09 -45.65
CA GLN A 246 46.62 4.31 -47.10
C GLN A 246 47.16 5.69 -47.47
N LYS A 247 46.80 6.74 -46.71
CA LYS A 247 47.32 8.11 -46.90
C LYS A 247 48.82 8.19 -46.58
N THR A 248 49.28 7.42 -45.58
CA THR A 248 50.70 7.38 -45.20
C THR A 248 51.55 6.68 -46.26
N GLN A 249 51.04 5.60 -46.87
CA GLN A 249 51.73 4.90 -47.96
C GLN A 249 51.87 5.75 -49.23
N GLN A 250 50.85 6.55 -49.59
CA GLN A 250 50.94 7.46 -50.75
C GLN A 250 51.98 8.57 -50.58
N THR A 251 52.26 9.00 -49.35
CA THR A 251 53.26 10.05 -49.05
C THR A 251 54.70 9.54 -49.15
N GLN A 252 54.94 8.22 -49.06
CA GLN A 252 56.28 7.62 -49.18
C GLN A 252 56.72 7.30 -50.63
N THR A 253 55.83 7.44 -51.62
CA THR A 253 56.12 7.19 -53.05
C THR A 253 56.41 8.44 -53.89
N GLN A 254 56.46 9.64 -53.31
CA GLN A 254 57.04 10.78 -54.05
C GLN A 254 58.56 10.59 -54.10
N PRO A 255 59.18 10.47 -55.28
CA PRO A 255 60.63 10.54 -55.39
C PRO A 255 61.05 11.85 -54.73
N ALA A 256 62.00 11.80 -53.81
CA ALA A 256 62.74 12.98 -53.39
C ALA A 256 63.36 13.59 -54.66
N ALA A 257 62.64 14.52 -55.30
CA ALA A 257 63.13 15.29 -56.42
C ALA A 257 64.36 16.01 -55.88
N GLY A 258 65.51 15.53 -56.36
CA GLY A 258 66.80 15.78 -55.77
C GLY A 258 67.10 17.25 -55.69
N ASN A 259 67.90 17.58 -54.66
CA ASN A 259 68.87 18.65 -54.66
C ASN A 259 68.71 19.61 -55.84
N ASN A 260 68.00 20.71 -55.61
CA ASN A 260 68.25 21.97 -56.32
C ASN A 260 69.70 22.39 -56.00
N SER A 261 70.64 21.69 -56.63
CA SER A 261 72.04 22.04 -56.64
C SER A 261 72.10 23.41 -57.29
N ASN A 262 72.47 24.38 -56.46
CA ASN A 262 72.65 25.81 -56.68
C ASN A 262 73.55 26.10 -57.90
N THR A 263 73.07 25.73 -59.08
CA THR A 263 73.73 25.92 -60.36
C THR A 263 73.47 27.37 -60.73
N TYR A 264 74.50 28.19 -60.81
CA TYR A 264 74.36 29.61 -61.12
C TYR A 264 75.13 29.93 -62.40
N TYR A 265 74.43 30.45 -63.40
CA TYR A 265 75.05 30.95 -64.62
C TYR A 265 75.12 32.47 -64.58
N LYS A 266 76.30 33.01 -64.85
CA LYS A 266 76.54 34.46 -64.85
C LYS A 266 75.84 35.17 -66.02
N ASN A 267 75.77 34.52 -67.19
CA ASN A 267 75.16 35.05 -68.41
C ASN A 267 74.79 33.91 -69.39
N CYS A 268 74.08 34.24 -70.47
CA CYS A 268 73.69 33.27 -71.49
C CYS A 268 74.87 32.61 -72.23
N ASP A 269 76.02 33.28 -72.30
CA ASP A 269 77.22 32.68 -72.90
C ASP A 269 77.71 31.48 -72.06
N ALA A 270 77.67 31.58 -70.73
CA ALA A 270 77.98 30.46 -69.84
C ALA A 270 76.99 29.30 -70.00
N VAL A 271 75.70 29.61 -70.20
CA VAL A 271 74.65 28.59 -70.44
C VAL A 271 74.88 27.88 -71.78
N ARG A 272 75.18 28.63 -72.85
CA ARG A 272 75.50 28.07 -74.17
C ARG A 272 76.81 27.29 -74.17
N ALA A 273 77.84 27.78 -73.50
CA ALA A 273 79.12 27.08 -73.34
C ALA A 273 78.98 25.76 -72.56
N ALA A 274 78.05 25.72 -71.60
CA ALA A 274 77.69 24.48 -70.90
C ALA A 274 76.79 23.54 -71.72
N GLY A 275 76.36 23.95 -72.93
CA GLY A 275 75.46 23.18 -73.79
C GLY A 275 74.05 23.03 -73.21
N LYS A 276 73.62 23.97 -72.35
CA LYS A 276 72.32 23.94 -71.65
C LYS A 276 71.29 24.94 -72.18
N ALA A 277 71.61 25.64 -73.27
CA ALA A 277 70.66 26.54 -73.93
C ALA A 277 69.81 25.77 -74.96
N PRO A 278 68.50 26.06 -75.09
CA PRO A 278 67.70 26.98 -74.25
C PRO A 278 67.46 26.41 -72.84
N LEU A 279 67.42 27.29 -71.83
CA LEU A 279 67.29 26.94 -70.42
C LEU A 279 65.88 27.24 -69.92
N TYR A 280 65.15 26.22 -69.46
CA TYR A 280 63.74 26.35 -69.08
C TYR A 280 63.54 26.64 -67.58
N LYS A 281 62.42 27.27 -67.21
CA LYS A 281 62.10 27.68 -65.83
C LYS A 281 62.23 26.57 -64.76
N ASP A 282 61.93 25.33 -65.12
CA ASP A 282 61.99 24.18 -64.22
C ASP A 282 63.39 23.51 -64.18
N GLN A 283 64.36 24.04 -64.92
CA GLN A 283 65.73 23.51 -64.96
C GLN A 283 66.66 24.22 -63.96
N PRO A 284 67.59 23.47 -63.35
CA PRO A 284 68.54 24.03 -62.39
C PRO A 284 69.42 25.10 -63.03
N GLY A 285 69.45 26.27 -62.39
CA GLY A 285 70.20 27.44 -62.83
C GLY A 285 69.47 28.38 -63.77
N TYR A 286 68.19 28.12 -64.07
CA TYR A 286 67.33 29.16 -64.61
C TYR A 286 67.27 30.35 -63.64
N SER A 287 67.36 31.55 -64.19
CA SER A 287 67.15 32.80 -63.48
C SER A 287 66.42 33.76 -64.41
N SER A 288 65.44 34.49 -63.89
CA SER A 288 64.75 35.55 -64.64
C SER A 288 65.68 36.65 -65.15
N LYS A 289 66.94 36.71 -64.68
CA LYS A 289 67.97 37.61 -65.24
C LYS A 289 68.54 37.14 -66.57
N LEU A 290 68.43 35.84 -66.88
CA LEU A 290 68.89 35.22 -68.12
C LEU A 290 67.78 35.17 -69.18
N ASP A 291 66.53 35.31 -68.74
CA ASP A 291 65.31 35.35 -69.54
C ASP A 291 64.89 36.81 -69.74
N ARG A 292 65.28 37.41 -70.88
CA ARG A 292 65.14 38.86 -71.09
C ARG A 292 63.70 39.27 -71.40
N ASP A 293 62.94 38.39 -72.04
CA ASP A 293 61.54 38.57 -72.43
C ASP A 293 60.55 37.94 -71.44
N GLY A 294 61.02 37.06 -70.55
CA GLY A 294 60.24 36.56 -69.42
C GLY A 294 59.21 35.50 -69.81
N ASP A 295 59.42 34.81 -70.92
CA ASP A 295 58.49 33.80 -71.45
C ASP A 295 58.68 32.41 -70.82
N GLY A 296 59.70 32.26 -69.96
CA GLY A 296 60.06 31.01 -69.29
C GLY A 296 61.16 30.22 -69.99
N VAL A 297 61.77 30.76 -71.07
CA VAL A 297 62.84 30.15 -71.85
C VAL A 297 64.04 31.08 -71.94
N ALA A 298 65.02 30.89 -71.05
CA ALA A 298 66.23 31.70 -71.05
C ALA A 298 67.21 31.30 -72.17
N CYS A 299 67.91 32.29 -72.73
CA CYS A 299 69.05 32.10 -73.64
C CYS A 299 68.73 31.33 -74.93
N GLU A 300 67.52 31.49 -75.47
CA GLU A 300 67.06 30.87 -76.73
C GLU A 300 67.76 31.36 -78.00
N ARG A 301 68.50 32.48 -77.93
CA ARG A 301 69.16 33.14 -79.06
C ARG A 301 70.65 33.37 -78.83
#